data_AF-V7HSV3-F1
#
_entry.id   AF-V7HSV3-F1
#
_cell.length_a   1.000
_cell.length_b   1.000
_cell.length_c   1.000
_cell.angle_alpha   90.00
_cell.angle_beta   90.00
_cell.angle_gamma   90.00
#
_symmetry.space_group_name_H-M   'P 1'
#
loop_
_entity.id
_entity.type
_entity.pdbx_description
1 polymer ?
#
loop_
_entity_poly.entity_id
_entity_poly.type
_entity_poly.pdbx_seq_one_letter_code
_entity_poly.pdbx_strand_id
1 'polypeptide(L)'
;MLFLGQYSFIAVYFFAGLWLGKLVTRWLAWVVYSPIITFVSYAVQIGQTASLIEMFKFGGLVLLPTILMIYLIYRVVEAWVLLKDSQQLGYLSDDQLFFDDEIFAKADLGRQDKNFIQKDLKQRYEIYLYLRSHRLDDLVTGYDRTLQDIQTIFVNMTIYPENMLEMKDFLYTHLPAYHRVAKGLIALRDNIVKTPEDDTLIAKAAQALTAMRQDFKNDLALQEKLIAERKK
;
A
#
# COMPACT_ATOMS: atom_id res chain seq x y z
N MET A 1 -2.43 -44.68 -31.68
CA MET A 1 -3.56 -43.74 -31.91
C MET A 1 -3.78 -42.81 -30.70
N LEU A 2 -2.72 -42.32 -30.05
CA LEU A 2 -2.80 -41.47 -28.83
C LEU A 2 -2.22 -40.05 -29.04
N PHE A 3 -1.50 -39.80 -30.14
CA PHE A 3 -0.83 -38.52 -30.39
C PHE A 3 -1.72 -37.45 -31.02
N LEU A 4 -2.90 -37.80 -31.56
CA LEU A 4 -3.81 -36.83 -32.19
C LEU A 4 -4.73 -36.12 -31.18
N GLY A 5 -4.91 -36.67 -29.96
CA GLY A 5 -5.77 -36.06 -28.94
C GLY A 5 -5.17 -34.82 -28.28
N GLN A 6 -3.86 -34.82 -28.01
CA GLN A 6 -3.20 -33.75 -27.24
C GLN A 6 -3.17 -32.39 -27.95
N TYR A 7 -3.05 -32.37 -29.28
CA TYR A 7 -3.05 -31.12 -30.07
C TYR A 7 -4.44 -30.47 -30.17
N SER A 8 -5.51 -31.23 -29.93
CA SER A 8 -6.88 -30.71 -30.00
C SER A 8 -7.20 -29.75 -28.84
N PHE A 9 -6.62 -29.96 -27.65
CA PHE A 9 -6.93 -29.15 -26.46
C PHE A 9 -6.30 -27.78 -26.49
N ILE A 10 -5.06 -27.68 -27.01
CA ILE A 10 -4.40 -26.40 -27.23
C ILE A 10 -5.22 -25.59 -28.25
N ALA A 11 -5.67 -26.23 -29.34
CA ALA A 11 -6.53 -25.57 -30.31
C ALA A 11 -7.85 -25.10 -29.68
N VAL A 12 -8.53 -25.93 -28.88
CA VAL A 12 -9.76 -25.56 -28.17
C VAL A 12 -9.53 -24.38 -27.22
N TYR A 13 -8.42 -24.36 -26.49
CA TYR A 13 -8.05 -23.25 -25.62
C TYR A 13 -7.87 -21.94 -26.40
N PHE A 14 -7.11 -21.96 -27.49
CA PHE A 14 -6.88 -20.76 -28.30
C PHE A 14 -8.15 -20.28 -29.00
N PHE A 15 -8.96 -21.20 -29.55
CA PHE A 15 -10.23 -20.84 -30.18
C PHE A 15 -11.25 -20.29 -29.17
N ALA A 16 -11.37 -20.92 -27.99
CA ALA A 16 -12.23 -20.44 -26.93
C ALA A 16 -11.81 -19.05 -26.45
N GLY A 17 -10.51 -18.82 -26.24
CA GLY A 17 -9.96 -17.51 -25.84
C GLY A 17 -10.20 -16.41 -26.88
N LEU A 18 -9.96 -16.70 -28.17
CA LEU A 18 -10.21 -15.76 -29.26
C LEU A 18 -11.69 -15.44 -29.46
N TRP A 19 -12.56 -16.45 -29.32
CA TRP A 19 -13.99 -16.28 -29.51
C TRP A 19 -14.64 -15.54 -28.33
N LEU A 20 -14.36 -15.97 -27.10
CA LEU A 20 -14.87 -15.34 -25.89
C LEU A 20 -14.29 -13.95 -25.64
N GLY A 21 -13.08 -13.68 -26.14
CA GLY A 21 -12.46 -12.35 -26.07
C GLY A 21 -13.22 -11.27 -26.85
N LYS A 22 -14.20 -11.66 -27.69
CA LYS A 22 -15.15 -10.76 -28.34
C LYS A 22 -16.40 -10.47 -27.50
N LEU A 23 -16.72 -11.33 -26.54
CA LEU A 23 -17.95 -11.26 -25.73
C LEU A 23 -17.68 -10.76 -24.31
N VAL A 24 -16.51 -11.05 -23.76
CA VAL A 24 -16.10 -10.68 -22.40
C VAL A 24 -14.74 -9.98 -22.47
N THR A 25 -14.38 -9.22 -21.43
CA THR A 25 -13.04 -8.62 -21.32
C THR A 25 -11.96 -9.67 -21.58
N ARG A 26 -10.95 -9.31 -22.39
CA ARG A 26 -9.92 -10.24 -22.88
C ARG A 26 -9.31 -11.08 -21.75
N TRP A 27 -9.07 -10.50 -20.59
CA TRP A 27 -8.52 -11.24 -19.44
C TRP A 27 -9.46 -12.36 -18.98
N LEU A 28 -10.75 -12.10 -18.76
CA LEU A 28 -11.75 -13.11 -18.38
C LEU A 28 -11.87 -14.24 -19.41
N ALA A 29 -11.81 -13.89 -20.70
CA ALA A 29 -11.89 -14.87 -21.78
C ALA A 29 -10.73 -15.87 -21.78
N TRP A 30 -9.49 -15.38 -21.60
CA TRP A 30 -8.28 -16.21 -21.63
C TRP A 30 -8.00 -16.94 -20.31
N VAL A 31 -8.40 -16.34 -19.19
CA VAL A 31 -7.97 -16.78 -17.84
C VAL A 31 -9.04 -17.60 -17.13
N VAL A 32 -10.31 -17.39 -17.45
CA VAL A 32 -11.41 -18.06 -16.76
C VAL A 32 -12.14 -18.97 -17.73
N TYR A 33 -12.70 -18.40 -18.80
CA TYR A 33 -13.62 -19.14 -19.65
C TYR A 33 -12.91 -20.13 -20.57
N SER A 34 -11.79 -19.76 -21.19
CA SER A 34 -11.04 -20.67 -22.05
C SER A 34 -10.50 -21.91 -21.32
N PRO A 35 -9.88 -21.80 -20.13
CA PRO A 35 -9.48 -22.97 -19.33
C PRO A 35 -10.68 -23.86 -18.95
N ILE A 36 -11.80 -23.27 -18.53
CA ILE A 36 -13.02 -24.01 -18.15
C ILE A 36 -13.57 -24.78 -19.35
N ILE A 37 -13.70 -24.13 -20.52
CA ILE A 37 -14.20 -24.79 -21.73
C ILE A 37 -13.25 -25.91 -22.16
N THR A 38 -11.94 -25.69 -22.09
CA THR A 38 -10.95 -26.70 -22.43
C THR A 38 -11.02 -27.89 -21.47
N PHE A 39 -11.20 -27.62 -20.17
CA PHE A 39 -11.37 -28.65 -19.14
C PHE A 39 -12.66 -29.46 -19.31
N VAL A 40 -13.79 -28.80 -19.58
CA VAL A 40 -15.06 -29.48 -19.85
C VAL A 40 -14.98 -30.31 -21.13
N SER A 41 -14.38 -29.76 -22.19
CA SER A 41 -14.18 -30.48 -23.45
C SER A 41 -13.31 -31.73 -23.25
N TYR A 42 -12.27 -31.63 -22.43
CA TYR A 42 -11.42 -32.76 -22.03
C TYR A 42 -12.20 -33.80 -21.23
N ALA A 43 -12.98 -33.39 -20.22
CA ALA A 43 -13.79 -34.28 -19.40
C ALA A 43 -14.83 -35.05 -20.22
N VAL A 44 -15.46 -34.40 -21.22
CA VAL A 44 -16.42 -35.04 -22.13
C VAL A 44 -15.75 -36.08 -23.04
N GLN A 45 -14.55 -35.80 -23.56
CA GLN A 45 -13.82 -36.76 -24.40
C GLN A 45 -13.31 -37.98 -23.63
N ILE A 46 -12.97 -37.79 -22.35
CA ILE A 46 -12.37 -38.84 -21.52
C ILE A 46 -13.39 -39.70 -20.77
N GLY A 47 -14.64 -39.24 -20.67
CA GLY A 47 -15.74 -39.97 -20.03
C GLY A 47 -16.03 -41.38 -20.58
N GLN A 48 -15.31 -41.86 -21.60
CA GLN A 48 -15.42 -43.22 -22.13
C GLN A 48 -14.18 -44.10 -21.95
N THR A 49 -12.99 -43.59 -21.57
CA THR A 49 -11.75 -44.42 -21.56
C THR A 49 -10.61 -44.07 -20.60
N ALA A 50 -10.57 -42.94 -19.89
CA ALA A 50 -9.37 -42.63 -19.06
C ALA A 50 -9.52 -42.98 -17.57
N SER A 51 -8.39 -43.37 -16.97
CA SER A 51 -8.26 -43.59 -15.52
C SER A 51 -8.31 -42.26 -14.75
N LEU A 52 -8.81 -42.30 -13.50
CA LEU A 52 -8.86 -41.14 -12.58
C LEU A 52 -7.52 -40.37 -12.49
N ILE A 53 -6.39 -41.07 -12.67
CA ILE A 53 -5.04 -40.50 -12.61
C ILE A 53 -4.80 -39.48 -13.73
N GLU A 54 -5.34 -39.69 -14.93
CA GLU A 54 -5.16 -38.76 -16.06
C GLU A 54 -6.00 -37.48 -15.87
N MET A 55 -7.20 -37.62 -15.29
CA MET A 55 -8.02 -36.47 -14.90
C MET A 55 -7.32 -35.58 -13.85
N PHE A 56 -6.65 -36.18 -12.85
CA PHE A 56 -5.91 -35.42 -11.83
C PHE A 56 -4.67 -34.71 -12.39
N LYS A 57 -3.92 -35.35 -13.30
CA LYS A 57 -2.76 -34.71 -13.95
C LYS A 57 -3.16 -33.48 -14.78
N PHE A 58 -4.26 -33.58 -15.52
CA PHE A 58 -4.77 -32.46 -16.32
C PHE A 58 -5.39 -31.36 -15.45
N GLY A 59 -6.13 -31.74 -14.41
CA GLY A 59 -6.66 -30.80 -13.42
C GLY A 59 -5.55 -29.99 -12.74
N GLY A 60 -4.45 -30.65 -12.34
CA GLY A 60 -3.27 -29.97 -11.80
C GLY A 60 -2.63 -28.99 -12.78
N LEU A 61 -2.53 -29.37 -14.07
CA LEU A 61 -1.91 -28.54 -15.10
C LEU A 61 -2.74 -27.29 -15.47
N VAL A 62 -4.06 -27.33 -15.29
CA VAL A 62 -4.96 -26.18 -15.55
C VAL A 62 -5.17 -25.34 -14.29
N LEU A 63 -5.34 -25.96 -13.12
CA LEU A 63 -5.62 -25.25 -11.87
C LEU A 63 -4.41 -24.47 -11.36
N LEU A 64 -3.21 -25.04 -11.46
CA LEU A 64 -1.99 -24.41 -10.95
C LEU A 64 -1.69 -23.06 -11.62
N PRO A 65 -1.70 -22.91 -12.97
CA PRO A 65 -1.54 -21.61 -13.60
C PRO A 65 -2.72 -20.67 -13.32
N THR A 66 -3.95 -21.18 -13.14
CA THR A 66 -5.11 -20.34 -12.79
C THR A 66 -4.96 -19.73 -11.40
N ILE A 67 -4.53 -20.52 -10.40
CA ILE A 67 -4.28 -20.05 -9.02
C ILE A 67 -3.12 -19.05 -8.99
N LEU A 68 -2.02 -19.36 -9.68
CA LEU A 68 -0.85 -18.49 -9.75
C LEU A 68 -1.19 -17.15 -10.41
N MET A 69 -2.07 -17.16 -11.41
CA MET A 69 -2.53 -15.95 -12.08
C MET A 69 -3.53 -15.15 -11.24
N ILE A 70 -4.45 -15.79 -10.50
CA ILE A 70 -5.32 -15.11 -9.53
C ILE A 70 -4.46 -14.42 -8.45
N TYR A 71 -3.43 -15.09 -7.95
CA TYR A 71 -2.48 -14.52 -7.00
C TYR A 71 -1.75 -13.30 -7.58
N LEU A 72 -1.31 -13.36 -8.84
CA LEU A 72 -0.70 -12.23 -9.54
C LEU A 72 -1.68 -11.07 -9.73
N ILE A 73 -2.93 -11.34 -10.12
CA ILE A 73 -3.96 -10.30 -10.25
C ILE A 73 -4.20 -9.64 -8.90
N TYR A 74 -4.31 -10.41 -7.82
CA TYR A 74 -4.48 -9.86 -6.47
C TYR A 74 -3.33 -8.92 -6.10
N ARG A 75 -2.07 -9.35 -6.34
CA ARG A 75 -0.87 -8.51 -6.13
C ARG A 75 -0.87 -7.24 -6.99
N VAL A 76 -1.28 -7.34 -8.24
CA VAL A 76 -1.32 -6.20 -9.16
C VAL A 76 -2.45 -5.24 -8.78
N VAL A 77 -3.60 -5.74 -8.35
CA VAL A 77 -4.72 -4.91 -7.86
C VAL A 77 -4.35 -4.23 -6.55
N GLU A 78 -3.72 -4.94 -5.61
CA GLU A 78 -3.17 -4.37 -4.38
C GLU A 78 -2.16 -3.26 -4.71
N ALA A 79 -1.23 -3.53 -5.63
CA ALA A 79 -0.28 -2.52 -6.11
C ALA A 79 -0.97 -1.34 -6.81
N TRP A 80 -2.05 -1.57 -7.57
CA TRP A 80 -2.81 -0.52 -8.25
C TRP A 80 -3.63 0.32 -7.28
N VAL A 81 -4.20 -0.27 -6.23
CA VAL A 81 -4.88 0.45 -5.16
C VAL A 81 -3.87 1.32 -4.42
N LEU A 82 -2.73 0.75 -4.03
CA LEU A 82 -1.62 1.48 -3.43
C LEU A 82 -1.10 2.61 -4.35
N LEU A 83 -1.02 2.37 -5.67
CA LEU A 83 -0.61 3.37 -6.65
C LEU A 83 -1.67 4.45 -6.89
N LYS A 84 -2.95 4.11 -6.82
CA LYS A 84 -4.05 5.07 -6.97
C LYS A 84 -4.14 5.97 -5.75
N ASP A 85 -3.98 5.38 -4.56
CA ASP A 85 -3.86 6.13 -3.30
C ASP A 85 -2.58 6.98 -3.34
N SER A 86 -1.47 6.48 -3.87
CA SER A 86 -0.25 7.27 -4.08
C SER A 86 -0.36 8.33 -5.19
N GLN A 87 -1.21 8.16 -6.19
CA GLN A 87 -1.45 9.17 -7.24
C GLN A 87 -2.38 10.28 -6.75
N GLN A 88 -3.27 10.00 -5.80
CA GLN A 88 -3.97 11.05 -5.05
C GLN A 88 -3.01 11.82 -4.12
N LEU A 89 -1.96 11.15 -3.62
CA LEU A 89 -0.83 11.80 -2.93
C LEU A 89 0.13 12.51 -3.89
N GLY A 90 0.22 12.09 -5.16
CA GLY A 90 1.16 12.61 -6.17
C GLY A 90 0.85 14.02 -6.72
N TYR A 91 -0.28 14.61 -6.32
CA TYR A 91 -0.57 16.04 -6.53
C TYR A 91 0.02 16.94 -5.43
N LEU A 92 0.56 16.36 -4.35
CA LEU A 92 1.30 17.08 -3.35
C LEU A 92 2.78 17.01 -3.70
N SER A 93 3.38 18.17 -3.89
CA SER A 93 4.81 18.29 -3.70
C SER A 93 5.14 17.71 -2.34
N ASP A 94 5.95 16.67 -2.34
CA ASP A 94 6.57 16.06 -1.17
C ASP A 94 7.19 17.09 -0.18
N ASP A 95 7.47 18.30 -0.67
CA ASP A 95 8.10 19.40 0.05
C ASP A 95 7.09 20.42 0.60
N GLN A 96 5.80 20.36 0.24
CA GLN A 96 4.79 21.36 0.64
C GLN A 96 3.40 20.77 0.87
N LEU A 97 2.77 21.18 1.99
CA LEU A 97 1.33 20.94 2.20
C LEU A 97 0.48 21.89 1.36
N PHE A 98 -0.41 21.31 0.56
CA PHE A 98 -1.42 22.05 -0.20
C PHE A 98 -2.70 22.19 0.63
N PHE A 99 -3.27 23.39 0.65
CA PHE A 99 -4.50 23.67 1.38
C PHE A 99 -5.54 24.20 0.40
N ASP A 100 -6.61 23.43 0.17
CA ASP A 100 -7.68 23.82 -0.74
C ASP A 100 -8.75 24.63 0.00
N ASP A 101 -8.97 25.86 -0.45
CA ASP A 101 -9.95 26.77 0.14
C ASP A 101 -11.39 26.21 0.11
N GLU A 102 -11.74 25.39 -0.89
CA GLU A 102 -13.06 24.76 -0.97
C GLU A 102 -13.24 23.68 0.11
N ILE A 103 -12.18 22.96 0.47
CA ILE A 103 -12.22 21.94 1.52
C ILE A 103 -12.50 22.60 2.88
N PHE A 104 -11.77 23.68 3.18
CA PHE A 104 -12.01 24.43 4.43
C PHE A 104 -13.40 25.07 4.48
N ALA A 105 -13.94 25.51 3.33
CA ALA A 105 -15.31 26.02 3.26
C ALA A 105 -16.35 24.92 3.50
N LYS A 106 -16.13 23.70 2.99
CA LYS A 106 -17.01 22.54 3.22
C LYS A 106 -16.97 22.02 4.65
N ALA A 107 -15.84 22.18 5.33
CA ALA A 107 -15.66 21.80 6.73
C ALA A 107 -16.34 22.76 7.74
N ASP A 108 -17.04 23.80 7.27
CA ASP A 108 -17.68 24.85 8.08
C ASP A 108 -16.71 25.52 9.07
N LEU A 109 -15.43 25.58 8.71
CA LEU A 109 -14.39 26.18 9.54
C LEU A 109 -14.39 27.70 9.35
N GLY A 110 -14.52 28.42 10.46
CA GLY A 110 -14.39 29.87 10.46
C GLY A 110 -13.01 30.33 9.95
N ARG A 111 -12.92 31.58 9.50
CA ARG A 111 -11.65 32.14 9.00
C ARG A 111 -10.50 32.06 10.01
N GLN A 112 -10.82 32.17 11.31
CA GLN A 112 -9.84 32.04 12.38
C GLN A 112 -9.33 30.60 12.51
N ASP A 113 -10.23 29.62 12.53
CA ASP A 113 -9.88 28.19 12.65
C ASP A 113 -9.08 27.71 11.45
N LYS A 114 -9.50 28.10 10.23
CA LYS A 114 -8.73 27.84 9.01
C LYS A 114 -7.29 28.34 9.12
N ASN A 115 -7.10 29.61 9.51
CA ASN A 115 -5.76 30.19 9.64
C ASN A 115 -4.93 29.50 10.72
N PHE A 116 -5.56 29.11 11.82
CA PHE A 116 -4.91 28.36 12.89
C PHE A 116 -4.44 26.99 12.39
N ILE A 117 -5.34 26.21 11.78
CA ILE A 117 -5.06 24.87 11.24
C ILE A 117 -3.93 24.93 10.21
N GLN A 118 -4.03 25.83 9.24
CA GLN A 118 -3.00 25.99 8.21
C GLN A 118 -1.63 26.33 8.81
N LYS A 119 -1.60 27.24 9.79
CA LYS A 119 -0.35 27.66 10.44
C LYS A 119 0.27 26.52 11.24
N ASP A 120 -0.51 25.86 12.08
CA ASP A 120 -0.01 24.79 12.95
C ASP A 120 0.39 23.57 12.12
N LEU A 121 -0.41 23.14 11.14
CA LEU A 121 -0.03 22.03 10.25
C LEU A 121 1.26 22.32 9.49
N LYS A 122 1.43 23.53 8.93
CA LYS A 122 2.71 23.92 8.29
C LYS A 122 3.87 23.86 9.28
N GLN A 123 3.71 24.40 10.48
CA GLN A 123 4.75 24.38 11.51
C GLN A 123 5.15 22.96 11.91
N ARG A 124 4.18 22.04 12.00
CA ARG A 124 4.43 20.63 12.33
C ARG A 124 5.01 19.87 11.16
N TYR A 125 4.64 20.21 9.92
CA TYR A 125 5.17 19.58 8.71
C TYR A 125 6.66 19.82 8.52
N GLU A 126 7.21 20.94 9.01
CA GLU A 126 8.66 21.17 9.05
C GLU A 126 9.42 20.05 9.79
N ILE A 127 8.79 19.41 10.79
CA ILE A 127 9.38 18.25 11.46
C ILE A 127 9.49 17.06 10.50
N TYR A 128 8.44 16.80 9.72
CA TYR A 128 8.47 15.76 8.70
C TYR A 128 9.55 16.05 7.65
N LEU A 129 9.64 17.30 7.15
CA LEU A 129 10.67 17.70 6.20
C LEU A 129 12.09 17.50 6.75
N TYR A 130 12.30 17.85 8.02
CA TYR A 130 13.57 17.59 8.71
C TYR A 130 13.88 16.10 8.79
N LEU A 131 12.91 15.27 9.17
CA LEU A 131 13.11 13.82 9.26
C LEU A 131 13.41 13.21 7.88
N ARG A 132 12.68 13.62 6.85
CA ARG A 132 12.86 13.18 5.47
C ARG A 132 14.22 13.57 4.90
N SER A 133 14.75 14.76 5.25
CA SER A 133 16.07 15.17 4.79
C SER A 133 17.22 14.36 5.41
N HIS A 134 16.96 13.63 6.50
CA HIS A 134 17.95 12.79 7.18
C HIS A 134 17.60 11.32 6.95
N ARG A 135 18.32 10.69 6.03
CA ARG A 135 18.20 9.25 5.78
C ARG A 135 18.75 8.48 6.98
N LEU A 136 17.89 7.69 7.62
CA LEU A 136 18.22 6.83 8.76
C LEU A 136 17.87 5.36 8.48
N ASP A 137 17.63 5.00 7.22
CA ASP A 137 17.19 3.66 6.79
C ASP A 137 18.20 2.55 7.10
N ASP A 138 19.47 2.92 7.19
CA ASP A 138 20.60 2.06 7.54
C ASP A 138 20.64 1.71 9.03
N LEU A 139 20.05 2.56 9.88
CA LEU A 139 20.06 2.41 11.34
C LEU A 139 18.69 2.01 11.90
N VAL A 140 17.61 2.54 11.33
CA VAL A 140 16.25 2.43 11.86
C VAL A 140 15.41 1.56 10.95
N THR A 141 14.99 0.39 11.44
CA THR A 141 14.20 -0.55 10.65
C THR A 141 12.83 0.03 10.32
N GLY A 142 12.53 0.17 9.03
CA GLY A 142 11.25 0.69 8.55
C GLY A 142 11.09 2.21 8.64
N TYR A 143 12.21 2.95 8.65
CA TYR A 143 12.23 4.42 8.66
C TYR A 143 11.43 5.03 7.50
N ASP A 144 11.76 4.68 6.25
CA ASP A 144 11.00 5.11 5.05
C ASP A 144 9.49 4.90 5.18
N ARG A 145 9.04 3.73 5.65
CA ARG A 145 7.62 3.45 5.85
C ARG A 145 7.01 4.36 6.93
N THR A 146 7.76 4.62 7.99
CA THR A 146 7.32 5.54 9.05
C THR A 146 7.16 6.96 8.51
N LEU A 147 8.06 7.42 7.64
CA LEU A 147 7.92 8.71 6.96
C LEU A 147 6.70 8.75 6.04
N GLN A 148 6.41 7.68 5.32
CA GLN A 148 5.19 7.56 4.50
C GLN A 148 3.92 7.64 5.36
N ASP A 149 3.89 6.94 6.49
CA ASP A 149 2.77 6.97 7.44
C ASP A 149 2.55 8.43 7.95
N ILE A 150 3.63 9.10 8.38
CA ILE A 150 3.60 10.51 8.84
C ILE A 150 3.09 11.45 7.74
N GLN A 151 3.60 11.32 6.51
CA GLN A 151 3.18 12.15 5.37
C GLN A 151 1.69 11.97 5.08
N THR A 152 1.23 10.72 5.05
CA THR A 152 -0.17 10.37 4.79
C THR A 152 -1.08 11.02 5.84
N ILE A 153 -0.68 10.99 7.12
CA ILE A 153 -1.42 11.63 8.20
C ILE A 153 -1.58 13.13 7.94
N PHE A 154 -0.49 13.83 7.56
CA PHE A 154 -0.53 15.25 7.24
C PHE A 154 -1.43 15.58 6.05
N VAL A 155 -1.31 14.83 4.95
CA VAL A 155 -2.13 15.03 3.76
C VAL A 155 -3.61 14.83 4.08
N ASN A 156 -3.95 13.77 4.79
CA ASN A 156 -5.33 13.52 5.20
C ASN A 156 -5.87 14.66 6.08
N MET A 157 -5.05 15.29 6.93
CA MET A 157 -5.47 16.48 7.70
C MET A 157 -5.67 17.73 6.82
N THR A 158 -5.05 17.82 5.65
CA THR A 158 -5.37 18.91 4.69
C THR A 158 -6.69 18.67 3.95
N ILE A 159 -7.08 17.40 3.79
CA ILE A 159 -8.32 17.01 3.12
C ILE A 159 -9.50 16.97 4.09
N TYR A 160 -9.25 16.64 5.36
CA TYR A 160 -10.23 16.57 6.44
C TYR A 160 -9.76 17.41 7.64
N PRO A 161 -9.69 18.75 7.48
CA PRO A 161 -9.14 19.65 8.50
C PRO A 161 -9.90 19.65 9.82
N GLU A 162 -11.18 19.28 9.81
CA GLU A 162 -12.01 19.14 11.00
C GLU A 162 -11.53 18.04 11.96
N ASN A 163 -10.81 17.02 11.46
CA ASN A 163 -10.31 15.90 12.26
C ASN A 163 -9.01 16.23 13.03
N MET A 164 -8.50 17.47 12.92
CA MET A 164 -7.23 17.85 13.51
C MET A 164 -7.24 17.75 15.04
N LEU A 165 -8.39 17.96 15.69
CA LEU A 165 -8.52 17.89 17.15
C LEU A 165 -8.34 16.47 17.68
N GLU A 166 -8.86 15.49 16.95
CA GLU A 166 -8.74 14.07 17.23
C GLU A 166 -7.31 13.57 17.01
N MET A 167 -6.57 14.23 16.11
CA MET A 167 -5.17 13.95 15.80
C MET A 167 -4.17 14.67 16.72
N LYS A 168 -4.59 15.13 17.90
CA LYS A 168 -3.71 15.83 18.86
C LYS A 168 -2.51 14.99 19.31
N ASP A 169 -2.69 13.68 19.50
CA ASP A 169 -1.61 12.82 20.03
C ASP A 169 -0.50 12.67 18.99
N PHE A 170 -0.86 12.50 17.72
CA PHE A 170 0.08 12.59 16.61
C PHE A 170 0.85 13.92 16.61
N LEU A 171 0.13 15.06 16.60
CA LEU A 171 0.70 16.40 16.42
C LEU A 171 1.60 16.86 17.58
N TYR A 172 1.20 16.53 18.81
CA TYR A 172 1.79 17.13 20.01
C TYR A 172 2.56 16.15 20.88
N THR A 173 2.40 14.83 20.68
CA THR A 173 3.08 13.80 21.47
C THR A 173 3.98 12.93 20.61
N HIS A 174 3.42 12.18 19.66
CA HIS A 174 4.15 11.15 18.92
C HIS A 174 5.19 11.75 17.98
N LEU A 175 4.79 12.69 17.11
CA LEU A 175 5.70 13.32 16.15
C LEU A 175 6.83 14.11 16.83
N PRO A 176 6.58 14.97 17.84
CA PRO A 176 7.65 15.67 18.55
C PRO A 176 8.59 14.74 19.33
N ALA A 177 8.07 13.66 19.92
CA ALA A 177 8.91 12.68 20.61
C ALA A 177 9.82 11.94 19.62
N TYR A 178 9.27 11.49 18.50
CA TYR A 178 10.04 10.81 17.45
C TYR A 178 11.16 11.70 16.91
N HIS A 179 10.83 12.97 16.60
CA HIS A 179 11.81 13.97 16.16
C HIS A 179 12.95 14.19 17.16
N ARG A 180 12.64 14.21 18.46
CA ARG A 180 13.66 14.38 19.51
C ARG A 180 14.65 13.21 19.53
N VAL A 181 14.16 11.98 19.43
CA VAL A 181 15.00 10.78 19.41
C VAL A 181 15.81 10.73 18.10
N ALA A 182 15.19 11.04 16.96
CA ALA A 182 15.87 11.09 15.66
C ALA A 182 16.99 12.13 15.65
N LYS A 183 16.76 13.33 16.20
CA LYS A 183 17.80 14.34 16.38
C LYS A 183 18.97 13.86 17.22
N GLY A 184 18.69 13.17 18.33
CA GLY A 184 19.73 12.57 19.16
C GLY A 184 20.54 11.52 18.39
N LEU A 185 19.86 10.66 17.63
CA LEU A 185 20.52 9.65 16.79
C LEU A 185 21.40 10.28 15.71
N ILE A 186 20.91 11.31 15.01
CA ILE A 186 21.67 12.04 13.99
C ILE A 186 22.91 12.68 14.60
N ALA A 187 22.76 13.33 15.77
CA ALA A 187 23.89 13.94 16.47
C ALA A 187 24.96 12.92 16.88
N LEU A 188 24.55 11.73 17.33
CA LEU A 188 25.46 10.63 17.67
C LEU A 188 26.14 10.03 16.43
N ARG A 189 25.37 9.90 15.33
CA ARG A 189 25.89 9.39 14.05
C ARG A 189 26.97 10.30 13.48
N ASP A 190 26.69 11.60 13.48
CA ASP A 190 27.51 12.65 12.86
C ASP A 190 28.61 13.16 13.81
N ASN A 191 28.70 12.62 15.03
CA ASN A 191 29.75 12.96 15.99
C ASN A 191 31.13 12.52 15.47
N ILE A 192 32.07 13.47 15.46
CA ILE A 192 33.45 13.29 14.97
C ILE A 192 34.26 12.45 15.97
N VAL A 193 33.98 12.58 17.27
CA VAL A 193 34.69 11.84 18.33
C VAL A 193 33.81 10.69 18.78
N LYS A 194 34.05 9.49 18.22
CA LYS A 194 33.33 8.26 18.56
C LYS A 194 33.85 7.69 19.88
N THR A 195 32.96 7.49 20.84
CA THR A 195 33.23 6.71 22.06
C THR A 195 32.60 5.32 21.95
N PRO A 196 33.12 4.30 22.66
CA PRO A 196 32.47 2.99 22.71
C PRO A 196 31.03 3.00 23.26
N GLU A 197 30.70 4.03 24.04
CA GLU A 197 29.35 4.24 24.59
C GLU A 197 28.37 4.71 23.48
N ASP A 198 28.86 5.40 22.45
CA ASP A 198 28.03 5.93 21.36
C ASP A 198 27.34 4.81 20.58
N ASP A 199 28.01 3.69 20.34
CA ASP A 199 27.42 2.55 19.60
C ASP A 199 26.22 1.98 20.36
N THR A 200 26.29 1.93 21.69
CA THR A 200 25.17 1.49 22.54
C THR A 200 24.01 2.49 22.54
N LEU A 201 24.32 3.78 22.52
CA LEU A 201 23.32 4.85 22.45
C LEU A 201 22.63 4.90 21.09
N ILE A 202 23.38 4.71 20.00
CA ILE A 202 22.88 4.59 18.63
C ILE A 202 21.91 3.42 18.53
N ALA A 203 22.31 2.23 18.98
CA ALA A 203 21.45 1.04 18.96
C ALA A 203 20.16 1.25 19.77
N LYS A 204 20.27 1.85 20.96
CA LYS A 204 19.10 2.15 21.82
C LYS A 204 18.16 3.17 21.18
N ALA A 205 18.70 4.23 20.59
CA ALA A 205 17.90 5.25 19.91
C ALA A 205 17.21 4.68 18.66
N ALA A 206 17.93 3.86 17.87
CA ALA A 206 17.35 3.18 16.71
C ALA A 206 16.21 2.24 17.11
N GLN A 207 16.40 1.44 18.17
CA GLN A 207 15.35 0.56 18.69
C GLN A 207 14.14 1.35 19.19
N ALA A 208 14.36 2.47 19.88
CA ALA A 208 13.27 3.35 20.33
C ALA A 208 12.47 3.90 19.13
N LEU A 209 13.14 4.40 18.09
CA LEU A 209 12.46 4.88 16.87
C LEU A 209 11.68 3.75 16.19
N THR A 210 12.23 2.53 16.11
CA THR A 210 11.51 1.38 15.55
C THR A 210 10.27 1.02 16.39
N ALA A 211 10.34 1.12 17.71
CA ALA A 211 9.18 0.86 18.59
C ALA A 211 8.08 1.92 18.43
N MET A 212 8.46 3.20 18.32
CA MET A 212 7.53 4.33 18.14
C MET A 212 6.78 4.28 16.80
N ARG A 213 7.22 3.46 15.85
CA ARG A 213 6.48 3.23 14.60
C ARG A 213 5.04 2.77 14.85
N GLN A 214 4.79 2.02 15.91
CA GLN A 214 3.44 1.54 16.21
C GLN A 214 2.48 2.70 16.51
N ASP A 215 2.97 3.80 17.09
CA ASP A 215 2.16 4.98 17.39
C ASP A 215 1.62 5.60 16.10
N PHE A 216 2.47 5.78 15.08
CA PHE A 216 2.03 6.31 13.78
C PHE A 216 1.06 5.40 13.03
N LYS A 217 1.21 4.08 13.15
CA LYS A 217 0.21 3.14 12.61
C LYS A 217 -1.14 3.29 13.29
N ASN A 218 -1.14 3.47 14.61
CA ASN A 218 -2.36 3.67 15.37
C ASN A 218 -3.02 5.01 15.01
N ASP A 219 -2.21 6.06 14.86
CA ASP A 219 -2.66 7.39 14.43
C ASP A 219 -3.28 7.34 13.02
N LEU A 220 -2.64 6.63 12.08
CA LEU A 220 -3.17 6.44 10.73
C LEU A 220 -4.51 5.67 10.75
N ALA A 221 -4.59 4.57 11.51
CA ALA A 221 -5.81 3.79 11.64
C ALA A 221 -6.96 4.59 12.29
N LEU A 222 -6.64 5.44 13.28
CA LEU A 222 -7.59 6.38 13.87
C LEU A 222 -8.13 7.34 12.81
N GLN A 223 -7.23 7.93 12.02
CA GLN A 223 -7.62 8.89 10.99
C GLN A 223 -8.47 8.25 9.89
N GLU A 224 -8.11 7.05 9.43
CA GLU A 224 -8.91 6.29 8.46
C GLU A 224 -10.32 6.00 8.98
N LYS A 225 -10.44 5.66 10.27
CA LYS A 225 -11.74 5.48 10.93
C LYS A 225 -12.56 6.76 10.93
N LEU A 226 -11.96 7.91 11.28
CA LEU A 226 -12.65 9.21 11.26
C LEU A 226 -13.13 9.57 9.85
N ILE A 227 -12.29 9.35 8.83
CA ILE A 227 -12.64 9.58 7.43
C ILE A 227 -13.81 8.68 7.00
N ALA A 228 -13.80 7.40 7.40
CA ALA A 228 -14.86 6.45 7.06
C ALA A 228 -16.20 6.81 7.72
N GLU A 229 -16.18 7.37 8.94
CA GLU A 229 -17.39 7.83 9.64
C GLU A 229 -18.03 9.04 8.96
N ARG A 230 -17.24 9.89 8.29
CA ARG A 230 -17.72 11.09 7.58
C ARG A 230 -18.23 10.83 6.16
N LYS A 231 -17.84 9.71 5.56
CA LYS A 231 -18.32 9.30 4.22
C LYS A 231 -19.68 8.60 4.22
N LYS A 232 -20.24 8.33 5.40
CA LYS A 232 -21.57 7.72 5.60
C LYS A 232 -22.63 8.79 5.76
#